data_AF-A0A3C0ZNI3-F1
#
_entry.id   AF-A0A3C0ZNI3-F1
#
_cell.length_a   1.000
_cell.length_b   1.000
_cell.length_c   1.000
_cell.angle_alpha   90.00
_cell.angle_beta   90.00
_cell.angle_gamma   90.00
#
_symmetry.space_group_name_H-M   'P 1'
#
loop_
_entity.id
_entity.type
_entity.pdbx_description
1 polymer ?
#
loop_
_entity_poly.entity_id
_entity_poly.type
_entity_poly.pdbx_seq_one_letter_code
_entity_poly.pdbx_strand_id
1 'polypeptide(L)'
;MNEKAKLLVDGTKEILNYLRSKYRLYHLSNVFFRDIHYGLLSYLEVKGMKSSYAEAEHLTLMWISACEHSGVFKRVEGGAWMLNYPDFKKPAVKPAAPAKSAAGAAAQKPAWGVTPVRSAAGSSSSANPQTTAAAATVAEAAKS
;
A
#
# COMPACT_ATOMS: atom_id res chain seq x y z
N MET A 1 23.77 -14.05 -1.53
CA MET A 1 22.56 -13.37 -2.07
C MET A 1 21.67 -14.42 -2.71
N ASN A 2 20.36 -14.34 -2.51
CA ASN A 2 19.41 -15.26 -3.15
C ASN A 2 19.40 -14.99 -4.67
N GLU A 3 19.43 -16.05 -5.49
CA GLU A 3 19.46 -15.96 -6.96
C GLU A 3 18.26 -15.15 -7.50
N LYS A 4 17.07 -15.41 -6.96
CA LYS A 4 15.83 -14.64 -7.20
C LYS A 4 16.04 -13.13 -7.02
N ALA A 5 16.71 -12.71 -5.94
CA ALA A 5 16.91 -11.29 -5.63
C ALA A 5 17.86 -10.61 -6.63
N LYS A 6 18.91 -11.31 -7.08
CA LYS A 6 19.79 -10.81 -8.14
C LYS A 6 19.04 -10.60 -9.45
N LEU A 7 18.25 -11.60 -9.87
CA LEU A 7 17.42 -11.51 -11.08
C LEU A 7 16.40 -10.36 -11.02
N LEU A 8 15.84 -10.06 -9.84
CA LEU A 8 14.93 -8.92 -9.68
C LEU A 8 15.64 -7.56 -9.84
N VAL A 9 16.86 -7.41 -9.32
CA VAL A 9 17.64 -6.16 -9.44
C VAL A 9 18.13 -5.97 -10.88
N ASP A 10 18.80 -6.97 -11.44
CA ASP A 10 19.34 -6.94 -12.81
C ASP A 10 18.21 -6.78 -13.86
N GLY A 11 17.06 -7.44 -13.63
CA GLY A 11 15.88 -7.44 -14.49
C GLY A 11 14.89 -6.30 -14.27
N THR A 12 15.24 -5.24 -13.53
CA THR A 12 14.29 -4.18 -13.10
C THR A 12 13.45 -3.60 -14.25
N LYS A 13 14.03 -3.37 -15.43
CA LYS A 13 13.28 -2.86 -16.61
C LYS A 13 12.28 -3.87 -17.17
N GLU A 14 12.62 -5.16 -17.18
CA GLU A 14 11.72 -6.24 -17.62
C GLU A 14 10.52 -6.34 -16.68
N ILE A 15 10.77 -6.28 -15.37
CA ILE A 15 9.74 -6.31 -14.33
C ILE A 15 8.83 -5.09 -14.44
N LEU A 16 9.37 -3.88 -14.60
CA LEU A 16 8.55 -2.67 -14.79
C LEU A 16 7.67 -2.77 -16.04
N ASN A 17 8.16 -3.36 -17.13
CA ASN A 17 7.35 -3.60 -18.34
C ASN A 17 6.27 -4.67 -18.11
N TYR A 18 6.56 -5.74 -17.38
CA TYR A 18 5.59 -6.76 -16.99
C TYR A 18 4.50 -6.19 -16.06
N LEU A 19 4.90 -5.40 -15.05
CA LEU A 19 3.97 -4.69 -14.20
C LEU A 19 3.13 -3.68 -14.99
N ARG A 20 3.68 -3.03 -16.02
CA ARG A 20 2.96 -2.12 -16.92
C ARG A 20 1.97 -2.81 -17.86
N SER A 21 2.17 -4.08 -18.22
CA SER A 21 1.18 -4.83 -19.01
C SER A 21 0.02 -5.33 -18.15
N LYS A 22 0.29 -5.67 -16.88
CA LYS A 22 -0.71 -6.16 -15.92
C LYS A 22 -1.46 -5.05 -15.17
N TYR A 23 -0.78 -3.96 -14.85
CA TYR A 23 -1.29 -2.82 -14.10
C TYR A 23 -1.12 -1.53 -14.91
N ARG A 24 -2.00 -0.54 -14.70
CA ARG A 24 -1.97 0.75 -15.42
C ARG A 24 -0.90 1.70 -14.87
N LEU A 25 0.35 1.24 -14.85
CA LEU A 25 1.52 2.01 -14.44
C LEU A 25 1.87 3.07 -15.49
N TYR A 26 2.02 4.31 -15.02
CA TYR A 26 2.40 5.45 -15.84
C TYR A 26 3.45 6.30 -15.11
N HIS A 27 4.16 7.13 -15.84
CA HIS A 27 5.01 8.15 -15.23
C HIS A 27 4.20 9.01 -14.25
N LEU A 28 4.72 9.18 -13.02
CA LEU A 28 4.11 9.89 -11.88
C LEU A 28 2.81 9.28 -11.34
N SER A 29 2.46 8.03 -11.68
CA SER A 29 1.38 7.32 -10.98
C SER A 29 1.84 6.82 -9.62
N ASN A 30 0.97 6.90 -8.62
CA ASN A 30 1.14 6.18 -7.35
C ASN A 30 1.00 4.68 -7.57
N VAL A 31 1.80 3.92 -6.83
CA VAL A 31 1.92 2.46 -6.86
C VAL A 31 1.92 1.97 -5.42
N PHE A 32 1.08 0.98 -5.10
CA PHE A 32 1.00 0.44 -3.75
C PHE A 32 1.85 -0.83 -3.62
N PHE A 33 2.33 -1.11 -2.40
CA PHE A 33 3.10 -2.31 -2.09
C PHE A 33 2.44 -3.58 -2.63
N ARG A 34 1.10 -3.65 -2.52
CA ARG A 34 0.30 -4.83 -2.85
C ARG A 34 0.23 -5.12 -4.34
N ASP A 35 0.19 -4.08 -5.18
CA ASP A 35 0.24 -4.23 -6.64
C ASP A 35 1.61 -4.74 -7.09
N ILE A 36 2.68 -4.20 -6.48
CA ILE A 36 4.05 -4.65 -6.73
C ILE A 36 4.21 -6.11 -6.27
N HIS A 37 3.74 -6.45 -5.07
CA HIS A 37 3.90 -7.80 -4.51
C HIS A 37 3.19 -8.88 -5.35
N TYR A 38 1.90 -8.71 -5.67
CA TYR A 38 1.19 -9.66 -6.54
C TYR A 38 1.71 -9.65 -7.98
N GLY A 39 2.29 -8.53 -8.42
CA GLY A 39 2.98 -8.42 -9.69
C GLY A 39 4.28 -9.22 -9.74
N LEU A 40 5.15 -9.09 -8.73
CA LEU A 40 6.40 -9.85 -8.58
C LEU A 40 6.14 -11.34 -8.39
N LEU A 41 5.17 -11.71 -7.55
CA LEU A 41 4.78 -13.12 -7.37
C LEU A 41 4.40 -13.76 -8.72
N SER A 42 3.54 -13.09 -9.48
CA SER A 42 3.08 -13.54 -10.79
C SER A 42 4.18 -13.50 -11.87
N TYR A 43 5.13 -12.57 -11.78
CA TYR A 43 6.33 -12.54 -12.64
C TYR A 43 7.23 -13.74 -12.38
N LEU A 44 7.48 -14.08 -11.10
CA LEU A 44 8.27 -15.25 -10.72
C LEU A 44 7.60 -16.56 -11.14
N GLU A 45 6.27 -16.67 -11.02
CA GLU A 45 5.49 -17.79 -11.55
C GLU A 45 5.67 -17.96 -13.07
N VAL A 46 5.59 -16.88 -13.85
CA VAL A 46 5.81 -16.91 -15.32
C VAL A 46 7.25 -17.31 -15.67
N LYS A 47 8.23 -16.99 -14.82
CA LYS A 47 9.63 -17.45 -14.94
C LYS A 47 9.85 -18.87 -14.38
N GLY A 48 8.80 -19.58 -13.96
CA GLY A 48 8.88 -20.94 -13.40
C GLY A 48 9.39 -21.02 -11.95
N MET A 49 9.65 -19.88 -11.30
CA MET A 49 10.18 -19.79 -9.94
C MET A 49 9.05 -19.65 -8.92
N LYS A 50 8.61 -20.77 -8.33
CA LYS A 50 7.70 -20.72 -7.18
C LYS A 50 8.38 -20.04 -5.99
N SER A 51 7.65 -19.14 -5.34
CA SER A 51 8.05 -18.46 -4.11
C SER A 51 6.88 -18.49 -3.13
N SER A 52 7.15 -18.61 -1.83
CA SER A 52 6.09 -18.45 -0.83
C SER A 52 5.64 -16.98 -0.75
N TYR A 53 4.46 -16.73 -0.19
CA TYR A 53 3.98 -15.36 0.04
C TYR A 53 4.97 -14.55 0.89
N ALA A 54 5.54 -15.16 1.94
CA ALA A 54 6.52 -14.50 2.82
C ALA A 54 7.87 -14.23 2.10
N GLU A 55 8.32 -15.15 1.24
CA GLU A 55 9.51 -14.90 0.39
C GLU A 55 9.27 -13.75 -0.59
N ALA A 56 8.12 -13.75 -1.27
CA ALA A 56 7.77 -12.75 -2.25
C ALA A 56 7.59 -11.36 -1.61
N GLU A 57 7.07 -11.29 -0.38
CA GLU A 57 6.98 -10.05 0.40
C GLU A 57 8.38 -9.49 0.70
N HIS A 58 9.30 -10.33 1.18
CA HIS A 58 10.68 -9.94 1.46
C HIS A 58 11.43 -9.51 0.18
N LEU A 59 11.30 -10.27 -0.91
CA LEU A 59 11.86 -9.92 -2.22
C LEU A 59 11.30 -8.59 -2.75
N THR A 60 10.01 -8.31 -2.50
CA THR A 60 9.37 -7.05 -2.90
C THR A 60 9.92 -5.87 -2.10
N LEU A 61 10.10 -6.00 -0.79
CA LEU A 61 10.74 -4.96 0.04
C LEU A 61 12.18 -4.67 -0.41
N MET A 62 12.98 -5.71 -0.70
CA MET A 62 14.33 -5.56 -1.24
C MET A 62 14.33 -4.84 -2.61
N TRP A 63 13.45 -5.25 -3.52
CA TRP A 63 13.37 -4.69 -4.87
C TRP A 63 12.89 -3.23 -4.87
N ILE A 64 11.89 -2.91 -4.05
CA ILE A 64 11.44 -1.52 -3.83
C ILE A 64 12.60 -0.68 -3.30
N SER A 65 13.34 -1.17 -2.32
CA SER A 65 14.51 -0.47 -1.76
C SER A 65 15.55 -0.18 -2.86
N ALA A 66 15.88 -1.14 -3.72
CA ALA A 66 16.78 -0.93 -4.85
C ALA A 66 16.24 0.09 -5.88
N CYS A 67 14.93 0.10 -6.11
CA CYS A 67 14.24 1.06 -6.98
C CYS A 67 14.16 2.48 -6.37
N GLU A 68 14.12 2.62 -5.05
CA GLU A 68 14.26 3.91 -4.35
C GLU A 68 15.68 4.46 -4.50
N HIS A 69 16.71 3.63 -4.26
CA HIS A 69 18.12 4.04 -4.36
C HIS A 69 18.52 4.43 -5.79
N SER A 70 17.91 3.82 -6.81
CA SER A 70 18.10 4.18 -8.22
C SER A 70 17.19 5.31 -8.72
N GLY A 71 16.34 5.89 -7.84
CA GLY A 71 15.46 7.01 -8.18
C GLY A 71 14.26 6.67 -9.06
N VAL A 72 14.00 5.38 -9.31
CA VAL A 72 12.86 4.86 -10.09
C VAL A 72 11.55 4.99 -9.31
N PHE A 73 11.59 4.71 -8.01
CA PHE A 73 10.47 5.00 -7.10
C PHE A 73 10.82 6.15 -6.17
N LYS A 74 9.90 7.10 -6.04
CA LYS A 74 9.94 8.12 -4.98
C LYS A 74 8.92 7.74 -3.91
N ARG A 75 9.37 7.55 -2.68
CA ARG A 75 8.49 7.22 -1.55
C ARG A 75 7.43 8.30 -1.34
N VAL A 76 6.19 7.87 -1.09
CA VAL A 76 5.04 8.70 -0.75
C VAL A 76 4.56 8.27 0.64
N GLU A 77 3.78 9.14 1.29
CA GLU A 77 3.13 8.84 2.57
C GLU A 77 2.14 7.65 2.44
N GLY A 78 1.89 6.94 3.54
CA GLY A 78 0.91 5.84 3.59
C GLY A 78 1.35 4.51 2.96
N GLY A 79 2.65 4.29 2.72
CA GLY A 79 3.16 3.03 2.14
C GLY A 79 2.88 2.89 0.64
N ALA A 80 2.92 4.02 -0.07
CA ALA A 80 2.84 4.11 -1.51
C ALA A 80 4.14 4.69 -2.09
N TRP A 81 4.36 4.47 -3.39
CA TRP A 81 5.49 5.00 -4.14
C TRP A 81 5.01 5.63 -5.44
N MET A 82 5.60 6.77 -5.81
CA MET A 82 5.37 7.40 -7.10
C MET A 82 6.40 6.86 -8.11
N LEU A 83 5.92 6.34 -9.25
CA LEU A 83 6.79 5.84 -10.32
C LEU A 83 7.43 7.00 -11.10
N ASN A 84 8.71 7.25 -10.86
CA ASN A 84 9.51 8.28 -11.52
C ASN A 84 10.23 7.74 -12.77
N TYR A 85 9.48 7.13 -13.70
CA TYR A 85 10.06 6.54 -14.91
C TYR A 85 9.53 7.20 -16.21
N PRO A 86 10.33 8.05 -16.89
CA PRO A 86 9.84 8.92 -17.97
C PRO A 86 9.47 8.19 -19.26
N ASP A 87 9.97 6.98 -19.50
CA ASP A 87 9.59 6.14 -20.66
C ASP A 87 8.12 5.66 -20.57
N PHE A 88 7.52 5.72 -19.37
CA PHE A 88 6.14 5.28 -19.12
C PHE A 88 5.14 6.45 -19.20
N LYS A 89 5.50 7.52 -19.93
CA LYS A 89 4.55 8.56 -20.32
C LYS A 89 3.37 7.94 -21.06
N LYS A 90 2.16 8.40 -20.74
CA LYS A 90 0.95 8.02 -21.48
C LYS A 90 1.13 8.44 -22.95
N PRO A 91 0.80 7.60 -23.94
CA PRO A 91 0.75 8.06 -25.32
C PRO A 91 -0.25 9.22 -25.40
N ALA A 92 0.13 10.30 -26.07
CA ALA A 92 -0.73 11.46 -26.23
C ALA A 92 -1.98 11.05 -27.01
N VAL A 93 -3.12 10.94 -26.30
CA VAL A 93 -4.41 10.73 -26.94
C VAL A 93 -4.71 12.00 -27.73
N LYS A 94 -4.55 11.93 -29.05
CA LYS A 94 -4.94 13.00 -29.97
C LYS A 94 -6.42 13.30 -29.70
N PRO A 95 -6.79 14.52 -29.26
CA PRO A 95 -8.19 14.80 -28.94
C PRO A 95 -9.04 14.61 -30.19
N ALA A 96 -9.92 13.61 -30.18
CA ALA A 96 -11.03 13.59 -31.13
C ALA A 96 -11.87 14.86 -30.86
N ALA A 97 -12.27 15.55 -31.93
CA ALA A 97 -12.86 16.88 -31.85
C ALA A 97 -14.07 16.93 -30.89
N PRO A 98 -14.31 18.06 -30.20
CA PRO A 98 -15.38 18.16 -29.21
C PRO A 98 -16.74 17.98 -29.88
N ALA A 99 -17.43 16.90 -29.54
CA ALA A 99 -18.84 16.75 -29.85
C ALA A 99 -19.62 17.82 -29.07
N LYS A 100 -20.21 18.79 -29.78
CA LYS A 100 -21.23 19.69 -29.23
C LYS A 100 -22.35 18.85 -28.63
N SER A 101 -22.53 18.91 -27.31
CA SER A 101 -23.85 18.78 -26.70
C SER A 101 -24.16 20.08 -25.95
N ALA A 102 -25.42 20.49 -26.03
CA ALA A 102 -25.84 21.86 -25.72
C ALA A 102 -25.99 22.12 -24.22
N ALA A 103 -26.07 23.41 -23.87
CA ALA A 103 -26.39 23.85 -22.52
C ALA A 103 -27.75 23.32 -22.04
N GLY A 104 -27.78 22.82 -20.81
CA GLY A 104 -28.98 22.51 -20.03
C GLY A 104 -28.67 22.75 -18.57
N ALA A 105 -29.21 23.83 -18.01
CA ALA A 105 -28.83 24.31 -16.68
C ALA A 105 -29.54 23.54 -15.55
N ALA A 106 -28.84 23.32 -14.44
CA ALA A 106 -29.32 23.67 -13.10
C ALA A 106 -28.21 23.47 -12.06
N ALA A 107 -27.95 24.48 -11.24
CA ALA A 107 -27.15 24.32 -10.03
C ALA A 107 -28.06 23.85 -8.87
N GLN A 108 -27.54 23.06 -7.94
CA GLN A 108 -27.41 23.45 -6.52
C GLN A 108 -26.84 22.31 -5.64
N LYS A 109 -25.89 22.71 -4.78
CA LYS A 109 -25.58 22.11 -3.47
C LYS A 109 -26.09 23.11 -2.40
N PRO A 110 -26.08 22.82 -1.08
CA PRO A 110 -26.03 21.53 -0.36
C PRO A 110 -27.16 21.39 0.68
N ALA A 111 -27.42 20.17 1.17
CA ALA A 111 -28.16 19.97 2.44
C ALA A 111 -27.89 18.60 3.07
N TRP A 112 -26.73 18.40 3.69
CA TRP A 112 -26.63 17.37 4.74
C TRP A 112 -27.05 18.03 6.05
N GLY A 113 -28.21 17.65 6.57
CA GLY A 113 -28.84 18.34 7.70
C GLY A 113 -28.00 18.25 8.97
N VAL A 114 -27.67 19.41 9.54
CA VAL A 114 -27.27 19.52 10.95
C VAL A 114 -28.54 19.67 11.76
N THR A 115 -28.85 18.69 12.63
CA THR A 115 -29.91 18.81 13.64
C THR A 115 -29.30 19.05 15.02
N PRO A 116 -29.45 20.25 15.62
CA PRO A 116 -29.05 20.51 16.99
C PRO A 116 -30.25 20.44 17.96
N VAL A 117 -30.27 19.46 18.87
CA VAL A 117 -31.16 19.39 20.05
C VAL A 117 -30.68 18.25 20.98
N ARG A 118 -30.72 18.29 22.32
CA ARG A 118 -30.56 19.36 23.34
C ARG A 118 -30.12 18.67 24.65
N SER A 119 -29.49 19.41 25.56
CA SER A 119 -28.90 18.91 26.82
C SER A 119 -29.83 18.14 27.78
N ALA A 120 -29.26 17.12 28.43
CA ALA A 120 -29.54 16.67 29.80
C ALA A 120 -28.18 16.23 30.40
N ALA A 121 -27.64 16.86 31.44
CA ALA A 121 -28.01 16.71 32.86
C ALA A 121 -27.73 15.28 33.39
N GLY A 122 -26.68 15.12 34.19
CA GLY A 122 -26.28 13.85 34.81
C GLY A 122 -24.93 13.95 35.52
N SER A 123 -24.94 14.07 36.84
CA SER A 123 -23.75 14.32 37.67
C SER A 123 -23.03 13.05 38.13
N SER A 124 -21.71 13.16 38.30
CA SER A 124 -20.86 12.57 39.36
C SER A 124 -21.13 11.17 39.96
N SER A 125 -20.06 10.37 39.98
CA SER A 125 -19.62 9.49 41.10
C SER A 125 -20.42 8.24 41.50
N SER A 126 -19.79 7.07 41.27
CA SER A 126 -19.78 5.88 42.17
C SER A 126 -18.66 4.94 41.66
N ALA A 127 -17.53 4.78 42.34
CA ALA A 127 -17.27 3.95 43.53
C ALA A 127 -17.24 2.42 43.27
N ASN A 128 -15.99 1.91 43.27
CA ASN A 128 -15.44 0.57 43.57
C ASN A 128 -16.35 -0.53 44.21
N PRO A 129 -16.02 -1.84 44.09
CA PRO A 129 -14.89 -2.40 44.87
C PRO A 129 -14.06 -3.57 44.28
N GLN A 130 -12.93 -3.85 44.96
CA GLN A 130 -12.01 -5.00 44.81
C GLN A 130 -12.54 -6.32 45.42
N THR A 131 -11.95 -7.48 45.05
CA THR A 131 -11.84 -8.81 45.77
C THR A 131 -11.47 -9.93 44.76
N THR A 132 -10.62 -10.96 44.93
CA THR A 132 -9.47 -11.34 45.81
C THR A 132 -8.63 -12.40 45.03
N ALA A 133 -7.30 -12.31 44.93
CA ALA A 133 -6.26 -12.92 45.81
C ALA A 133 -6.18 -14.48 45.85
N ALA A 134 -5.09 -15.05 45.30
CA ALA A 134 -4.38 -16.30 45.66
C ALA A 134 -3.13 -16.42 44.72
N ALA A 135 -1.85 -16.39 45.10
CA ALA A 135 -1.06 -16.91 46.23
C ALA A 135 -0.53 -18.36 46.04
N ALA A 136 0.76 -18.49 45.69
CA ALA A 136 1.61 -19.66 45.97
C ALA A 136 3.11 -19.32 45.79
N THR A 137 3.95 -19.61 46.81
CA THR A 137 5.40 -19.37 46.86
C THR A 137 6.12 -20.63 47.35
N VAL A 138 7.20 -21.06 46.66
CA VAL A 138 8.37 -21.84 47.16
C VAL A 138 9.50 -21.59 46.12
N ALA A 139 10.70 -21.03 46.37
CA ALA A 139 11.89 -21.56 47.09
C ALA A 139 12.39 -22.93 46.55
N GLU A 140 13.67 -23.32 46.49
CA GLU A 140 15.02 -22.69 46.61
C GLU A 140 16.06 -23.77 46.12
N ALA A 141 17.38 -23.43 46.05
CA ALA A 141 18.55 -24.34 45.99
C ALA A 141 18.91 -25.01 44.63
N ALA A 142 20.18 -25.31 44.30
CA ALA A 142 21.48 -24.87 44.85
C ALA A 142 22.66 -25.16 43.87
N LYS A 143 23.82 -24.57 44.20
CA LYS A 143 25.20 -24.81 43.73
C LYS A 143 25.52 -26.12 42.97
N SER A 144 26.36 -25.98 41.95
CA SER A 144 27.72 -26.59 41.93
C SER A 144 28.67 -25.67 41.18
#